data_AF-A0A482W1B3-F1
#
_entry.id   AF-A0A482W1B3-F1
#
_cell.length_a   1.000
_cell.length_b   1.000
_cell.length_c   1.000
_cell.angle_alpha   90.00
_cell.angle_beta   90.00
_cell.angle_gamma   90.00
#
_symmetry.space_group_name_H-M   'P 1'
#
loop_
_entity.id
_entity.type
_entity.pdbx_description
1 polymer ?
#
loop_
_entity_poly.entity_id
_entity_poly.type
_entity_poly.pdbx_seq_one_letter_code
_entity_poly.pdbx_strand_id
1 'polypeptide(L)'
;MNNREGAGDPEFIKRQDQKRSDLDEQLREYITEWRKQRAKEEEELKKLKEKQAKRKVTRADEERKMAERKKQEEERRVREIEEKKQRDIEEKRQRLEEAEKKRQAMMQALKDQNKNKGPNFTITKRDPTATLSASQIERNKTKEQLEEEKKISLSIRIKPLILDNLSVEKLRDKAQELWECIVKLETEKYDLEERQKRQDYDVKLKERQKQQLRHKALKKGLDPEALTGKYPGFDHLSLEYIEKIWKDRYEEFENRSKTKLPKWFGERPGKKAGDPETPDGEEEGKQAADEDEDIKGPVIEPEPEEEEEEEEVEVEEEEEEDEEEEEE
;
A
#
# COMPACT_ATOMS: atom_id res chain seq x y z
N MET A 1 24.98 89.12 52.41
CA MET A 1 24.67 88.02 51.47
C MET A 1 24.70 86.73 52.27
N ASN A 2 23.54 86.19 52.65
CA ASN A 2 23.44 84.88 53.30
C ASN A 2 22.51 84.03 52.44
N ASN A 3 23.08 83.02 51.77
CA ASN A 3 22.33 81.89 51.24
C ASN A 3 21.88 81.02 52.42
N ARG A 4 20.57 80.78 52.56
CA ARG A 4 20.04 79.67 53.37
C ARG A 4 18.75 79.14 52.75
N GLU A 5 18.98 78.31 51.74
CA GLU A 5 18.33 77.04 51.40
C GLU A 5 16.88 76.84 51.85
N GLY A 6 15.99 76.68 50.85
CA GLY A 6 14.66 76.13 51.03
C GLY A 6 14.73 74.65 51.40
N ALA A 7 14.60 74.35 52.69
CA ALA A 7 14.21 73.04 53.16
C ALA A 7 12.70 73.08 53.44
N GLY A 8 11.91 72.31 52.70
CA GLY A 8 10.48 72.12 52.98
C GLY A 8 10.27 71.52 54.38
N ASP A 9 9.07 71.71 54.93
CA ASP A 9 8.67 71.22 56.26
C ASP A 9 9.05 69.73 56.46
N PRO A 10 9.91 69.38 57.44
CA PRO A 10 10.42 68.03 57.63
C PRO A 10 9.33 66.96 57.83
N GLU A 11 8.22 67.31 58.46
CA GLU A 11 7.10 66.38 58.69
C GLU A 11 6.32 66.10 57.39
N PHE A 12 6.19 67.10 56.51
CA PHE A 12 5.56 66.92 55.21
C PHE A 12 6.39 66.01 54.28
N ILE A 13 7.71 66.23 54.24
CA ILE A 13 8.65 65.40 53.47
C ILE A 13 8.63 63.96 53.99
N LYS A 14 8.70 63.75 55.31
CA LYS A 14 8.64 62.42 55.93
C LYS A 14 7.32 61.69 55.61
N ARG A 15 6.18 62.40 55.60
CA ARG A 15 4.88 61.81 55.24
C ARG A 15 4.78 61.49 53.75
N GLN A 16 5.41 62.28 52.89
CA GLN A 16 5.49 62.01 51.46
C GLN A 16 6.41 60.81 51.19
N ASP A 17 7.56 60.72 51.87
CA ASP A 17 8.49 59.60 51.76
C ASP A 17 7.88 58.30 52.30
N GLN A 18 7.13 58.34 53.40
CA GLN A 18 6.38 57.17 53.89
C GLN A 18 5.37 56.69 52.84
N LYS A 19 4.58 57.59 52.24
CA LYS A 19 3.63 57.22 51.18
C LYS A 19 4.30 56.64 49.94
N ARG A 20 5.50 57.12 49.60
CA ARG A 20 6.29 56.56 48.48
C ARG A 20 6.86 55.19 48.85
N SER A 21 7.35 55.02 50.07
CA SER A 21 7.82 53.73 50.59
C SER A 21 6.70 52.70 50.65
N ASP A 22 5.50 53.07 51.11
CA ASP A 22 4.34 52.18 51.17
C ASP A 22 3.90 51.74 49.77
N LEU A 23 3.97 52.64 48.78
CA LEU A 23 3.67 52.33 47.39
C LEU A 23 4.74 51.43 46.77
N ASP A 24 6.02 51.69 47.05
CA ASP A 24 7.14 50.85 46.60
C ASP A 24 7.07 49.45 47.23
N GLU A 25 6.61 49.33 48.48
CA GLU A 25 6.41 48.06 49.16
C GLU A 25 5.24 47.28 48.57
N GLN A 26 4.10 47.93 48.31
CA GLN A 26 2.97 47.31 47.58
C GLN A 26 3.36 46.84 46.17
N LEU A 27 4.15 47.64 45.45
CA LEU A 27 4.67 47.24 44.14
C LEU A 27 5.62 46.04 44.24
N ARG A 28 6.49 45.99 45.25
CA ARG A 28 7.37 44.85 45.50
C ARG A 28 6.58 43.59 45.82
N GLU A 29 5.59 43.68 46.70
CA GLU A 29 4.70 42.57 47.05
C GLU A 29 3.97 42.04 45.80
N TYR A 30 3.35 42.93 45.02
CA TYR A 30 2.68 42.56 43.77
C TYR A 30 3.62 41.87 42.77
N ILE A 31 4.85 42.38 42.58
CA ILE A 31 5.86 41.76 41.72
C ILE A 31 6.25 40.37 42.24
N THR A 32 6.42 40.22 43.57
CA THR A 32 6.76 38.91 44.16
C THR A 32 5.63 37.89 44.03
N GLU A 33 4.38 38.31 44.22
CA GLU A 33 3.22 37.44 44.03
C GLU A 33 3.06 37.02 42.57
N TRP A 34 3.22 37.96 41.63
CA TRP A 34 3.17 37.67 40.20
C TRP A 34 4.27 36.69 39.77
N ARG A 35 5.51 36.88 40.24
CA ARG A 35 6.61 35.94 39.98
C ARG A 35 6.32 34.55 40.56
N LYS A 36 5.76 34.50 41.78
CA LYS A 36 5.39 33.23 42.43
C LYS A 36 4.27 32.52 41.66
N GLN A 37 3.32 33.26 41.12
CA GLN A 37 2.25 32.70 40.30
C GLN A 37 2.78 32.17 38.97
N ARG A 38 3.60 32.95 38.25
CA ARG A 38 4.25 32.48 37.00
C ARG A 38 5.13 31.26 37.24
N ALA A 39 5.91 31.23 38.33
CA ALA A 39 6.73 30.07 38.68
C ALA A 39 5.91 28.80 38.94
N LYS A 40 4.76 28.93 39.62
CA LYS A 40 3.84 27.79 39.82
C LYS A 40 3.24 27.29 38.51
N GLU A 41 2.77 28.21 37.67
CA GLU A 41 2.19 27.87 36.36
C GLU A 41 3.24 27.20 35.45
N GLU A 42 4.48 27.69 35.44
CA GLU A 42 5.59 27.09 34.71
C GLU A 42 5.96 25.70 35.24
N GLU A 43 6.00 25.50 36.56
CA GLU A 43 6.23 24.18 37.16
C GLU A 43 5.12 23.17 36.83
N GLU A 44 3.87 23.60 36.84
CA GLU A 44 2.72 22.75 36.47
C GLU A 44 2.76 22.38 34.99
N LEU A 45 3.05 23.34 34.12
CA LEU A 45 3.20 23.11 32.69
C LEU A 45 4.39 22.18 32.39
N LYS A 46 5.51 22.35 33.11
CA LYS A 46 6.66 21.45 33.02
C LYS A 46 6.31 20.02 33.46
N LYS A 47 5.60 19.85 34.58
CA LYS A 47 5.12 18.53 35.04
C LYS A 47 4.17 17.87 34.03
N LEU A 48 3.32 18.65 33.35
CA LEU A 48 2.43 18.13 32.31
C LEU A 48 3.23 17.67 31.07
N LYS A 49 4.17 18.49 30.59
CA LYS A 49 5.08 18.13 29.49
C LYS A 49 5.90 16.88 29.82
N GLU A 50 6.42 16.79 31.05
CA GLU A 50 7.18 15.61 31.50
C GLU A 50 6.31 14.35 31.56
N LYS A 51 5.06 14.45 32.03
CA LYS A 51 4.11 13.32 32.00
C LYS A 51 3.79 12.89 30.56
N GLN A 52 3.61 13.85 29.65
CA GLN A 52 3.34 13.56 28.24
C GLN A 52 4.56 12.90 27.57
N ALA A 53 5.76 13.41 27.82
CA ALA A 53 7.01 12.82 27.36
C ALA A 53 7.20 11.40 27.91
N LYS A 54 6.97 11.19 29.21
CA LYS A 54 7.05 9.86 29.84
C LYS A 54 6.06 8.88 29.22
N ARG A 55 4.81 9.30 28.97
CA ARG A 55 3.80 8.48 28.26
C ARG A 55 4.21 8.15 26.83
N LYS A 56 4.87 9.07 26.13
CA LYS A 56 5.39 8.83 24.76
C LYS A 56 6.52 7.80 24.79
N VAL A 57 7.43 7.90 25.76
CA VAL A 57 8.53 6.95 25.94
C VAL A 57 8.01 5.57 26.33
N THR A 58 7.05 5.47 27.27
CA THR A 58 6.48 4.17 27.64
C THR A 58 5.75 3.51 26.48
N ARG A 59 4.97 4.28 25.69
CA ARG A 59 4.33 3.76 24.47
C ARG A 59 5.35 3.28 23.45
N ALA A 60 6.42 4.05 23.22
CA ALA A 60 7.49 3.66 22.30
C ALA A 60 8.21 2.38 22.76
N ASP A 61 8.45 2.23 24.06
CA ASP A 61 9.10 1.04 24.63
C ASP A 61 8.19 -0.20 24.56
N GLU A 62 6.89 -0.04 24.84
CA GLU A 62 5.89 -1.10 24.71
C GLU A 62 5.71 -1.54 23.25
N GLU A 63 5.64 -0.60 22.30
CA GLU A 63 5.60 -0.91 20.86
C GLU A 63 6.88 -1.61 20.40
N ARG A 64 8.05 -1.16 20.85
CA ARG A 64 9.33 -1.81 20.54
C ARG A 64 9.37 -3.25 21.05
N LYS A 65 8.94 -3.48 22.29
CA LYS A 65 8.89 -4.81 22.90
C LYS A 65 7.89 -5.74 22.22
N MET A 66 6.73 -5.20 21.84
CA MET A 66 5.72 -5.96 21.09
C MET A 66 6.17 -6.29 19.66
N ALA A 67 6.84 -5.35 18.99
CA ALA A 67 7.43 -5.57 17.68
C ALA A 67 8.57 -6.61 17.73
N GLU A 68 9.42 -6.55 18.76
CA GLU A 68 10.48 -7.53 18.96
C GLU A 68 9.92 -8.94 19.23
N ARG A 69 8.88 -9.05 20.07
CA ARG A 69 8.19 -10.34 20.29
C ARG A 69 7.57 -10.89 19.01
N LYS A 70 6.91 -10.03 18.21
CA LYS A 70 6.33 -10.42 16.92
C LYS A 70 7.40 -10.85 15.91
N LYS A 71 8.52 -10.13 15.85
CA LYS A 71 9.67 -10.48 15.00
C LYS A 71 10.28 -11.82 15.40
N GLN A 72 10.44 -12.09 16.70
CA GLN A 72 10.95 -13.37 17.18
C GLN A 72 9.99 -14.54 16.89
N GLU A 73 8.69 -14.33 16.98
CA GLU A 73 7.68 -15.35 16.65
C GLU A 73 7.60 -15.62 15.14
N GLU A 74 7.68 -14.56 14.33
CA GLU A 74 7.75 -14.66 12.87
C GLU A 74 9.04 -15.32 12.41
N GLU A 75 10.18 -14.97 12.98
CA GLU A 75 11.48 -15.61 12.68
C GLU A 75 11.48 -17.10 13.05
N ARG A 76 10.87 -17.48 14.19
CA ARG A 76 10.69 -18.90 14.55
C ARG A 76 9.82 -19.62 13.52
N ARG A 77 8.71 -19.01 13.10
CA ARG A 77 7.81 -19.60 12.11
C ARG A 77 8.48 -19.74 10.74
N VAL A 78 9.25 -18.75 10.30
CA VAL A 78 10.02 -18.80 9.05
C VAL A 78 11.08 -19.90 9.14
N ARG A 79 11.81 -19.99 10.27
CA ARG A 79 12.82 -21.04 10.49
C ARG A 79 12.20 -22.44 10.48
N GLU A 80 11.03 -22.63 11.10
CA GLU A 80 10.31 -23.90 11.07
C GLU A 80 9.80 -24.27 9.67
N ILE A 81 9.33 -23.28 8.90
CA ILE A 81 8.89 -23.49 7.49
C ILE A 81 10.10 -23.85 6.62
N GLU A 82 11.22 -23.17 6.80
CA GLU A 82 12.45 -23.43 6.05
C GLU A 82 13.06 -24.79 6.40
N GLU A 83 13.09 -25.16 7.69
CA GLU A 83 13.54 -26.48 8.14
C GLU A 83 12.62 -27.61 7.64
N LYS A 84 11.29 -27.39 7.65
CA LYS A 84 10.34 -28.35 7.06
C LYS A 84 10.52 -28.46 5.55
N LYS A 85 10.75 -27.34 4.85
CA LYS A 85 11.03 -27.33 3.41
C LYS A 85 12.32 -28.08 3.10
N GLN A 86 13.37 -27.93 3.92
CA GLN A 86 14.61 -28.69 3.75
C GLN A 86 14.42 -30.19 4.03
N ARG A 87 13.68 -30.56 5.08
CA ARG A 87 13.31 -31.96 5.36
C ARG A 87 12.48 -32.58 4.23
N ASP A 88 11.51 -31.86 3.68
CA ASP A 88 10.70 -32.34 2.55
C ASP A 88 11.53 -32.50 1.26
N ILE A 89 12.55 -31.64 1.05
CA ILE A 89 13.49 -31.75 -0.08
C ILE A 89 14.42 -32.96 0.12
N GLU A 90 14.95 -33.17 1.32
CA GLU A 90 15.82 -34.28 1.65
C GLU A 90 15.07 -35.62 1.63
N GLU A 91 13.84 -35.69 2.17
CA GLU A 91 12.99 -36.88 2.12
C GLU A 91 12.59 -37.22 0.68
N LYS A 92 12.26 -36.22 -0.17
CA LYS A 92 12.02 -36.45 -1.60
C LYS A 92 13.27 -36.96 -2.30
N ARG A 93 14.46 -36.44 -1.97
CA ARG A 93 15.73 -36.90 -2.52
C ARG A 93 16.01 -38.35 -2.11
N GLN A 94 15.84 -38.68 -0.84
CA GLN A 94 16.03 -40.03 -0.31
C GLN A 94 14.99 -41.01 -0.86
N ARG A 95 13.73 -40.59 -1.04
CA ARG A 95 12.67 -41.39 -1.66
C ARG A 95 12.94 -41.64 -3.14
N LEU A 96 13.50 -40.67 -3.86
CA LEU A 96 13.94 -40.86 -5.25
C LEU A 96 15.13 -41.81 -5.32
N GLU A 97 16.09 -41.70 -4.41
CA GLU A 97 17.26 -42.60 -4.32
C GLU A 97 16.85 -44.03 -3.93
N GLU A 98 15.94 -44.21 -2.99
CA GLU A 98 15.38 -45.52 -2.63
C GLU A 98 14.50 -46.09 -3.74
N ALA A 99 13.71 -45.26 -4.43
CA ALA A 99 12.92 -45.69 -5.58
C ALA A 99 13.81 -46.05 -6.78
N GLU A 100 14.92 -45.35 -7.00
CA GLU A 100 15.91 -45.67 -8.02
C GLU A 100 16.65 -46.96 -7.66
N LYS A 101 17.10 -47.11 -6.41
CA LYS A 101 17.72 -48.35 -5.91
C LYS A 101 16.75 -49.54 -5.98
N LYS A 102 15.48 -49.33 -5.63
CA LYS A 102 14.43 -50.35 -5.74
C LYS A 102 14.06 -50.63 -7.19
N ARG A 103 14.07 -49.64 -8.08
CA ARG A 103 13.89 -49.82 -9.53
C ARG A 103 15.08 -50.55 -10.13
N GLN A 104 16.30 -50.29 -9.68
CA GLN A 104 17.50 -50.97 -10.14
C GLN A 104 17.50 -52.43 -9.65
N ALA A 105 17.15 -52.68 -8.39
CA ALA A 105 16.96 -54.02 -7.84
C ALA A 105 15.80 -54.77 -8.51
N MET A 106 14.69 -54.09 -8.79
CA MET A 106 13.54 -54.67 -9.49
C MET A 106 13.82 -54.86 -10.97
N MET A 107 14.57 -53.99 -11.66
CA MET A 107 14.95 -54.17 -13.06
C MET A 107 16.02 -55.27 -13.19
N GLN A 108 16.87 -55.44 -12.17
CA GLN A 108 17.72 -56.62 -12.05
C GLN A 108 16.90 -57.90 -11.84
N ALA A 109 15.92 -57.89 -10.93
CA ALA A 109 15.02 -59.03 -10.71
C ALA A 109 14.04 -59.29 -11.87
N LEU A 110 13.62 -58.26 -12.60
CA LEU A 110 12.73 -58.36 -13.76
C LEU A 110 13.52 -58.69 -15.03
N LYS A 111 14.80 -58.33 -15.13
CA LYS A 111 15.72 -58.90 -16.13
C LYS A 111 15.83 -60.42 -15.95
N ASP A 112 15.70 -60.90 -14.71
CA ASP A 112 15.60 -62.33 -14.40
C ASP A 112 14.17 -62.92 -14.64
N GLN A 113 13.13 -62.08 -14.73
CA GLN A 113 11.72 -62.51 -14.77
C GLN A 113 10.88 -62.03 -15.97
N ASN A 114 11.43 -61.30 -16.95
CA ASN A 114 10.72 -60.78 -18.15
C ASN A 114 10.42 -61.89 -19.17
N LYS A 115 9.82 -62.96 -18.66
CA LYS A 115 9.39 -64.15 -19.36
C LYS A 115 7.88 -64.28 -19.42
N ASN A 116 7.07 -63.30 -19.00
CA ASN A 116 5.69 -63.11 -19.50
C ASN A 116 4.90 -61.99 -18.81
N LYS A 117 4.39 -61.08 -19.66
CA LYS A 117 3.10 -60.35 -19.62
C LYS A 117 2.93 -59.18 -18.63
N GLY A 118 2.52 -58.04 -19.18
CA GLY A 118 2.31 -56.76 -18.49
C GLY A 118 0.87 -56.49 -18.02
N PRO A 119 0.63 -55.42 -17.22
CA PRO A 119 -0.69 -55.11 -16.66
C PRO A 119 -1.30 -53.78 -17.14
N ASN A 120 -2.63 -53.70 -17.06
CA ASN A 120 -3.51 -52.59 -17.47
C ASN A 120 -4.01 -51.80 -16.23
N PHE A 121 -4.08 -50.47 -16.28
CA PHE A 121 -4.54 -49.61 -15.17
C PHE A 121 -5.59 -48.57 -15.62
N THR A 122 -6.61 -48.38 -14.77
CA THR A 122 -7.68 -47.37 -14.87
C THR A 122 -7.38 -46.15 -13.98
N ILE A 123 -7.75 -44.95 -14.47
CA ILE A 123 -7.51 -43.63 -13.87
C ILE A 123 -8.71 -43.18 -13.02
N THR A 124 -8.48 -42.68 -11.80
CA THR A 124 -9.46 -41.91 -11.01
C THR A 124 -9.20 -40.40 -11.12
N LYS A 125 -10.27 -39.61 -11.32
CA LYS A 125 -10.24 -38.15 -11.47
C LYS A 125 -10.06 -37.45 -10.10
N ARG A 126 -9.29 -36.35 -10.07
CA ARG A 126 -9.07 -35.47 -8.90
C ARG A 126 -10.14 -34.37 -8.81
N ASP A 127 -10.43 -33.95 -7.57
CA ASP A 127 -11.36 -32.89 -7.18
C ASP A 127 -10.70 -31.48 -7.24
N PRO A 128 -11.41 -30.42 -7.69
CA PRO A 128 -10.84 -29.08 -7.94
C PRO A 128 -10.75 -28.17 -6.69
N THR A 129 -11.04 -28.66 -5.48
CA THR A 129 -11.07 -27.83 -4.25
C THR A 129 -9.70 -27.58 -3.59
N ALA A 130 -8.61 -28.12 -4.14
CA ALA A 130 -7.29 -28.11 -3.52
C ALA A 130 -6.42 -26.86 -3.79
N THR A 131 -6.97 -25.78 -4.38
CA THR A 131 -6.16 -24.69 -4.96
C THR A 131 -6.33 -23.31 -4.31
N LEU A 132 -7.10 -23.17 -3.21
CA LEU A 132 -7.18 -21.89 -2.50
C LEU A 132 -6.10 -21.80 -1.40
N SER A 133 -5.29 -20.74 -1.45
CA SER A 133 -4.28 -20.46 -0.43
C SER A 133 -4.94 -20.15 0.92
N ALA A 134 -4.28 -20.50 2.03
CA ALA A 134 -4.77 -20.22 3.39
C ALA A 134 -5.16 -18.74 3.58
N SER A 135 -4.41 -17.83 2.97
CA SER A 135 -4.65 -16.38 3.01
C SER A 135 -5.93 -15.94 2.29
N GLN A 136 -6.36 -16.65 1.24
CA GLN A 136 -7.63 -16.38 0.55
C GLN A 136 -8.83 -16.94 1.33
N ILE A 137 -8.62 -18.02 2.10
CA ILE A 137 -9.66 -18.61 2.95
C ILE A 137 -9.97 -17.69 4.13
N GLU A 138 -8.94 -17.09 4.76
CA GLU A 138 -9.13 -16.15 5.88
C GLU A 138 -9.87 -14.86 5.51
N ARG A 139 -9.71 -14.38 4.26
CA ARG A 139 -10.37 -13.16 3.77
C ARG A 139 -11.84 -13.37 3.41
N ASN A 140 -12.29 -14.61 3.29
CA ASN A 140 -13.67 -14.99 2.94
C ASN A 140 -14.45 -15.58 4.14
N LYS A 141 -13.98 -15.35 5.38
CA LYS A 141 -14.75 -15.75 6.56
C LYS A 141 -16.04 -14.94 6.65
N THR A 142 -17.16 -15.62 6.89
CA THR A 142 -18.44 -14.94 7.06
C THR A 142 -18.46 -14.16 8.38
N LYS A 143 -19.28 -13.11 8.45
CA LYS A 143 -19.44 -12.30 9.66
C LYS A 143 -19.75 -13.16 10.89
N GLU A 144 -20.58 -14.19 10.71
CA GLU A 144 -20.96 -15.15 11.74
C GLU A 144 -19.75 -15.98 12.23
N GLN A 145 -18.88 -16.45 11.33
CA GLN A 145 -17.65 -17.15 11.69
C GLN A 145 -16.69 -16.27 12.50
N LEU A 146 -16.56 -14.98 12.14
CA LEU A 146 -15.73 -14.03 12.90
C LEU A 146 -16.31 -13.75 14.30
N GLU A 147 -17.64 -13.68 14.44
CA GLU A 147 -18.30 -13.50 15.74
C GLU A 147 -18.15 -14.75 16.64
N GLU A 148 -18.22 -15.95 16.06
CA GLU A 148 -17.95 -17.20 16.77
C GLU A 148 -16.49 -17.32 17.19
N GLU A 149 -15.53 -17.03 16.29
CA GLU A 149 -14.10 -16.99 16.62
C GLU A 149 -13.81 -15.96 17.71
N LYS A 150 -14.47 -14.79 17.67
CA LYS A 150 -14.38 -13.79 18.74
C LYS A 150 -14.94 -14.32 20.06
N LYS A 151 -16.09 -14.99 20.04
CA LYS A 151 -16.70 -15.57 21.25
C LYS A 151 -15.81 -16.64 21.88
N ILE A 152 -15.23 -17.51 21.07
CA ILE A 152 -14.26 -18.53 21.52
C ILE A 152 -12.99 -17.88 22.05
N SER A 153 -12.47 -16.86 21.35
CA SER A 153 -11.29 -16.12 21.81
C SER A 153 -11.54 -15.42 23.15
N LEU A 154 -12.73 -14.85 23.34
CA LEU A 154 -13.12 -14.21 24.58
C LEU A 154 -13.30 -15.23 25.72
N SER A 155 -13.85 -16.42 25.48
CA SER A 155 -13.97 -17.44 26.53
C SER A 155 -12.62 -18.01 26.95
N ILE A 156 -11.62 -18.06 26.06
CA ILE A 156 -10.25 -18.46 26.39
C ILE A 156 -9.55 -17.36 27.21
N ARG A 157 -9.74 -16.09 26.84
CA ARG A 157 -9.11 -14.94 27.51
C ARG A 157 -9.75 -14.63 28.86
N ILE A 158 -11.08 -14.74 28.94
CA ILE A 158 -11.88 -14.47 30.15
C ILE A 158 -12.18 -15.80 30.83
N LYS A 159 -11.27 -16.21 31.71
CA LYS A 159 -11.46 -17.42 32.50
C LYS A 159 -12.58 -17.20 33.54
N PRO A 160 -13.49 -18.17 33.73
CA PRO A 160 -14.50 -18.07 34.78
C PRO A 160 -13.87 -17.88 36.16
N LEU A 161 -14.44 -16.98 36.95
CA LEU A 161 -13.96 -16.73 38.31
C LEU A 161 -14.44 -17.84 39.24
N ILE A 162 -13.51 -18.49 39.93
CA ILE A 162 -13.81 -19.44 40.99
C ILE A 162 -13.67 -18.67 42.31
N LEU A 163 -14.80 -18.36 42.93
CA LEU A 163 -14.86 -17.59 44.18
C LEU A 163 -15.17 -18.47 45.41
N ASP A 164 -15.52 -19.74 45.20
CA ASP A 164 -15.94 -20.65 46.25
C ASP A 164 -14.74 -21.05 47.15
N ASN A 165 -14.94 -20.97 48.46
CA ASN A 165 -13.95 -21.34 49.49
C ASN A 165 -12.70 -20.44 49.57
N LEU A 166 -12.72 -19.22 49.02
CA LEU A 166 -11.65 -18.24 49.25
C LEU A 166 -11.84 -17.52 50.59
N SER A 167 -10.75 -17.28 51.31
CA SER A 167 -10.74 -16.43 52.49
C SER A 167 -10.88 -14.95 52.10
N VAL A 168 -11.30 -14.11 53.04
CA VAL A 168 -11.50 -12.66 52.82
C VAL A 168 -10.25 -11.97 52.28
N GLU A 169 -9.06 -12.35 52.77
CA GLU A 169 -7.79 -11.82 52.28
C GLU A 169 -7.54 -12.20 50.81
N LYS A 170 -7.72 -13.47 50.44
CA LYS A 170 -7.56 -13.95 49.06
C LYS A 170 -8.57 -13.31 48.10
N LEU A 171 -9.79 -13.01 48.58
CA LEU A 171 -10.78 -12.28 47.79
C LEU A 171 -10.34 -10.84 47.52
N ARG A 172 -9.68 -10.17 48.47
CA ARG A 172 -9.11 -8.83 48.28
C ARG A 172 -7.96 -8.85 47.27
N ASP A 173 -7.06 -9.83 47.37
CA ASP A 173 -5.96 -9.99 46.40
C ASP A 173 -6.49 -10.23 44.99
N LYS A 174 -7.52 -11.09 44.85
CA LYS A 174 -8.15 -11.35 43.56
C LYS A 174 -8.85 -10.12 42.98
N ALA A 175 -9.49 -9.31 43.82
CA ALA A 175 -10.09 -8.05 43.40
C ALA A 175 -9.03 -7.06 42.90
N GLN A 176 -7.89 -6.97 43.58
CA GLN A 176 -6.78 -6.12 43.18
C GLN A 176 -6.18 -6.58 41.83
N GLU A 177 -5.95 -7.88 41.65
CA GLU A 177 -5.45 -8.45 40.39
C GLU A 177 -6.40 -8.16 39.22
N LEU A 178 -7.71 -8.30 39.43
CA LEU A 178 -8.71 -7.98 38.41
C LEU A 178 -8.73 -6.49 38.08
N TRP A 179 -8.60 -5.63 39.09
CA TRP A 179 -8.53 -4.19 38.89
C TRP A 179 -7.32 -3.80 38.04
N GLU A 180 -6.12 -4.31 38.36
CA GLU A 180 -4.91 -4.06 37.58
C GLU A 180 -5.04 -4.58 36.13
N CYS A 181 -5.64 -5.76 35.95
CA CYS A 181 -5.92 -6.32 34.63
C CYS A 181 -6.89 -5.43 33.81
N ILE A 182 -7.97 -4.94 34.44
CA ILE A 182 -8.94 -4.04 33.79
C ILE A 182 -8.26 -2.73 33.37
N VAL A 183 -7.47 -2.12 34.25
CA VAL A 183 -6.75 -0.88 33.94
C VAL A 183 -5.84 -1.08 32.73
N LYS A 184 -5.10 -2.19 32.68
CA LYS A 184 -4.24 -2.52 31.54
C LYS A 184 -5.04 -2.71 30.24
N LEU A 185 -6.14 -3.46 30.28
CA LEU A 185 -6.98 -3.70 29.10
C LEU A 185 -7.64 -2.42 28.58
N GLU A 186 -8.07 -1.51 29.46
CA GLU A 186 -8.61 -0.21 29.05
C GLU A 186 -7.52 0.69 28.43
N THR A 187 -6.28 0.66 28.93
CA THR A 187 -5.18 1.39 28.29
C THR A 187 -4.87 0.84 26.90
N GLU A 188 -4.81 -0.49 26.74
CA GLU A 188 -4.57 -1.12 25.43
C GLU A 188 -5.71 -0.82 24.45
N LYS A 189 -6.96 -0.81 24.92
CA LYS A 189 -8.14 -0.47 24.12
C LYS A 189 -8.08 0.98 23.62
N TYR A 190 -7.74 1.92 24.50
CA TYR A 190 -7.58 3.33 24.11
C TYR A 190 -6.54 3.49 22.99
N ASP A 191 -5.37 2.85 23.11
CA ASP A 191 -4.32 2.94 22.10
C ASP A 191 -4.74 2.30 20.76
N LEU A 192 -5.51 1.20 20.81
CA LEU A 192 -6.09 0.59 19.62
C LEU A 192 -7.13 1.47 18.95
N GLU A 193 -8.00 2.13 19.71
CA GLU A 193 -9.00 3.06 19.20
C GLU A 193 -8.34 4.28 18.54
N GLU A 194 -7.30 4.85 19.14
CA GLU A 194 -6.53 5.94 18.53
C GLU A 194 -5.82 5.51 17.24
N ARG A 195 -5.22 4.32 17.22
CA ARG A 195 -4.62 3.75 16.00
C ARG A 195 -5.68 3.54 14.91
N GLN A 196 -6.87 3.07 15.28
CA GLN A 196 -7.99 2.91 14.35
C GLN A 196 -8.41 4.25 13.74
N LYS A 197 -8.54 5.31 14.55
CA LYS A 197 -8.87 6.66 14.05
C LYS A 197 -7.84 7.14 13.02
N ARG A 198 -6.55 6.89 13.25
CA ARG A 198 -5.49 7.24 12.30
C ARG A 198 -5.62 6.46 11.00
N GLN A 199 -5.83 5.15 11.08
CA GLN A 199 -6.04 4.31 9.89
C GLN A 199 -7.27 4.75 9.09
N ASP A 200 -8.38 5.07 9.75
CA ASP A 200 -9.59 5.58 9.11
C ASP A 200 -9.34 6.92 8.40
N TYR A 201 -8.51 7.78 8.98
CA TYR A 201 -8.09 9.03 8.34
C TYR A 201 -7.26 8.75 7.07
N ASP A 202 -6.26 7.88 7.16
CA ASP A 202 -5.39 7.53 6.02
C ASP A 202 -6.18 6.87 4.89
N VAL A 203 -7.18 6.03 5.21
CA VAL A 203 -8.10 5.45 4.23
C VAL A 203 -8.97 6.52 3.56
N LYS A 204 -9.54 7.45 4.34
CA LYS A 204 -10.32 8.58 3.79
C LYS A 204 -9.47 9.49 2.89
N LEU A 205 -8.20 9.70 3.25
CA LEU A 205 -7.26 10.47 2.44
C LEU A 205 -7.00 9.79 1.09
N LYS A 206 -6.69 8.49 1.10
CA LYS A 206 -6.49 7.70 -0.12
C LYS A 206 -7.74 7.68 -1.01
N GLU A 207 -8.92 7.55 -0.42
CA GLU A 207 -10.18 7.59 -1.17
C GLU A 207 -10.40 8.97 -1.82
N ARG A 208 -10.09 10.06 -1.11
CA ARG A 208 -10.14 11.42 -1.66
C ARG A 208 -9.16 11.60 -2.82
N GLN A 209 -7.92 11.11 -2.68
CA GLN A 209 -6.92 11.14 -3.74
C GLN A 209 -7.42 10.37 -4.97
N LYS A 210 -7.99 9.17 -4.77
CA LYS A 210 -8.59 8.37 -5.85
C LYS A 210 -9.73 9.13 -6.55
N GLN A 211 -10.57 9.83 -5.81
CA GLN A 211 -11.64 10.66 -6.39
C GLN A 211 -11.09 11.84 -7.20
N GLN A 212 -10.02 12.50 -6.73
CA GLN A 212 -9.36 13.56 -7.49
C GLN A 212 -8.78 13.05 -8.81
N LEU A 213 -8.12 11.89 -8.78
CA LEU A 213 -7.57 11.24 -9.98
C LEU A 213 -8.68 10.81 -10.96
N ARG A 214 -9.80 10.25 -10.45
CA ARG A 214 -11.01 9.94 -11.24
C ARG A 214 -11.58 11.17 -11.93
N HIS A 215 -11.71 12.28 -11.20
CA HIS A 215 -12.21 13.53 -11.77
C HIS A 215 -11.23 14.17 -12.77
N LYS A 216 -9.92 14.03 -12.53
CA LYS A 216 -8.87 14.46 -13.48
C LYS A 216 -8.90 13.62 -14.77
N ALA A 217 -9.10 12.31 -14.67
CA ALA A 217 -9.29 11.43 -15.81
C ALA A 217 -10.52 11.82 -16.63
N LEU A 218 -11.67 12.00 -15.96
CA LEU A 218 -12.91 12.47 -16.59
C LEU A 218 -12.74 13.83 -17.30
N LYS A 219 -12.05 14.79 -16.68
CA LYS A 219 -11.76 16.10 -17.31
C LYS A 219 -10.89 16.00 -18.56
N LYS A 220 -10.02 15.00 -18.62
CA LYS A 220 -9.18 14.73 -19.79
C LYS A 220 -9.89 13.85 -20.83
N GLY A 221 -11.13 13.43 -20.59
CA GLY A 221 -11.88 12.53 -21.47
C GLY A 221 -11.46 11.05 -21.35
N LEU A 222 -10.65 10.70 -20.35
CA LEU A 222 -10.25 9.34 -20.06
C LEU A 222 -11.30 8.63 -19.19
N ASP A 223 -11.26 7.30 -19.21
CA ASP A 223 -12.04 6.47 -18.29
C ASP A 223 -11.71 6.83 -16.82
N PRO A 224 -12.71 6.88 -15.91
CA PRO A 224 -12.49 7.24 -14.51
C PRO A 224 -11.39 6.43 -13.82
N GLU A 225 -11.17 5.18 -14.23
CA GLU A 225 -10.16 4.33 -13.59
C GLU A 225 -8.78 4.40 -14.25
N ALA A 226 -8.63 5.05 -15.41
CA ALA A 226 -7.38 5.11 -16.18
C ALA A 226 -6.17 5.68 -15.41
N LEU A 227 -6.42 6.52 -14.40
CA LEU A 227 -5.38 7.12 -13.55
C LEU A 227 -5.32 6.49 -12.14
N THR A 228 -6.18 5.50 -11.86
CA THR A 228 -6.26 4.82 -10.54
C THR A 228 -6.08 3.31 -10.61
N GLY A 229 -5.94 2.76 -11.83
CA GLY A 229 -5.71 1.35 -12.08
C GLY A 229 -4.31 0.88 -11.69
N LYS A 230 -4.04 -0.40 -11.91
CA LYS A 230 -2.75 -1.04 -11.58
C LYS A 230 -1.57 -0.41 -12.33
N TYR A 231 -1.81 0.12 -13.52
CA TYR A 231 -0.84 0.79 -14.38
C TYR A 231 -1.40 2.14 -14.81
N PRO A 232 -1.29 3.18 -13.97
CA PRO A 232 -1.88 4.49 -14.26
C PRO A 232 -1.25 5.09 -15.52
N GLY A 233 -2.07 5.50 -16.50
CA GLY A 233 -1.63 6.18 -17.72
C GLY A 233 -1.14 5.28 -18.87
N PHE A 234 -0.85 4.00 -18.63
CA PHE A 234 -0.42 3.06 -19.67
C PHE A 234 -1.51 2.85 -20.75
N ASP A 235 -2.77 2.78 -20.32
CA ASP A 235 -3.90 2.62 -21.23
C ASP A 235 -4.08 3.85 -22.14
N HIS A 236 -3.70 5.05 -21.68
CA HIS A 236 -3.77 6.25 -22.50
C HIS A 236 -2.61 6.33 -23.50
N LEU A 237 -1.38 6.06 -23.06
CA LEU A 237 -0.21 6.05 -23.93
C LEU A 237 -0.35 4.98 -25.03
N SER A 238 -0.87 3.81 -24.68
CA SER A 238 -1.14 2.76 -25.67
C SER A 238 -2.28 3.14 -26.62
N LEU A 239 -3.37 3.76 -26.14
CA LEU A 239 -4.45 4.24 -27.01
C LEU A 239 -3.99 5.37 -27.97
N GLU A 240 -3.26 6.37 -27.48
CA GLU A 240 -2.73 7.46 -28.33
C GLU A 240 -1.74 6.92 -29.39
N TYR A 241 -0.89 5.97 -29.00
CA TYR A 241 0.03 5.31 -29.92
C TYR A 241 -0.71 4.50 -31.00
N ILE A 242 -1.74 3.74 -30.61
CA ILE A 242 -2.57 2.96 -31.55
C ILE A 242 -3.35 3.90 -32.47
N GLU A 243 -3.89 5.02 -31.97
CA GLU A 243 -4.61 6.01 -32.79
C GLU A 243 -3.68 6.68 -33.81
N LYS A 244 -2.44 6.99 -33.42
CA LYS A 244 -1.42 7.52 -34.32
C LYS A 244 -1.10 6.53 -35.44
N ILE A 245 -0.81 5.26 -35.10
CA ILE A 245 -0.56 4.21 -36.11
C ILE A 245 -1.75 4.08 -37.05
N TRP A 246 -2.99 4.10 -36.53
CA TRP A 246 -4.18 4.00 -37.36
C TRP A 246 -4.31 5.19 -38.33
N LYS A 247 -4.03 6.42 -37.88
CA LYS A 247 -4.04 7.62 -38.74
C LYS A 247 -2.99 7.52 -39.83
N ASP A 248 -1.75 7.19 -39.47
CA ASP A 248 -0.64 7.04 -40.43
C ASP A 248 -0.99 6.00 -41.51
N ARG A 249 -1.59 4.87 -41.11
CA ARG A 249 -2.05 3.82 -42.04
C ARG A 249 -3.23 4.24 -42.89
N TYR A 250 -4.16 5.02 -42.34
CA TYR A 250 -5.31 5.51 -43.07
C TYR A 250 -4.89 6.55 -44.11
N GLU A 251 -3.97 7.46 -43.77
CA GLU A 251 -3.38 8.42 -44.71
C GLU A 251 -2.61 7.71 -45.84
N GLU A 252 -1.82 6.69 -45.52
CA GLU A 252 -1.16 5.83 -46.51
C GLU A 252 -2.19 5.18 -47.45
N PHE A 253 -3.30 4.71 -46.89
CA PHE A 253 -4.38 4.10 -47.67
C PHE A 253 -5.16 5.11 -48.55
N GLU A 254 -5.40 6.34 -48.08
CA GLU A 254 -6.05 7.38 -48.89
C GLU A 254 -5.15 7.85 -50.04
N ASN A 255 -3.84 7.94 -49.78
CA ASN A 255 -2.85 8.40 -50.75
C ASN A 255 -2.42 7.32 -51.75
N ARG A 256 -2.90 6.08 -51.61
CA ARG A 256 -2.61 5.03 -52.60
C ARG A 256 -3.20 5.40 -53.96
N SER A 257 -2.42 5.26 -55.01
CA SER A 257 -2.93 5.37 -56.38
C SER A 257 -4.00 4.29 -56.57
N LYS A 258 -5.25 4.71 -56.75
CA LYS A 258 -6.36 3.79 -57.00
C LYS A 258 -6.07 3.08 -58.33
N THR A 259 -5.61 1.84 -58.27
CA THR A 259 -5.43 1.01 -59.46
C THR A 259 -6.80 0.90 -60.13
N LYS A 260 -6.96 1.58 -61.26
CA LYS A 260 -8.16 1.43 -62.07
C LYS A 260 -8.18 -0.03 -62.52
N LEU A 261 -9.26 -0.72 -62.21
CA LEU A 261 -9.47 -2.10 -62.65
C LEU A 261 -9.21 -2.16 -64.17
N PRO A 262 -8.42 -3.11 -64.67
CA PRO A 262 -8.17 -3.23 -66.10
C PRO A 262 -9.50 -3.21 -66.84
N LYS A 263 -9.60 -2.36 -67.87
CA LYS A 263 -10.84 -2.17 -68.60
C LYS A 263 -11.19 -3.48 -69.32
N TRP A 264 -12.07 -4.27 -68.72
CA TRP A 264 -12.57 -5.50 -69.32
C TRP A 264 -13.29 -5.14 -70.62
N PHE A 265 -12.65 -5.41 -71.74
CA PHE A 265 -13.23 -5.27 -73.07
C PHE A 265 -14.14 -6.48 -73.31
N GLY A 266 -15.43 -6.23 -73.43
CA GLY A 266 -16.42 -7.28 -73.66
C GLY A 266 -17.82 -6.71 -73.52
N GLU A 267 -18.47 -6.53 -74.66
CA GLU A 267 -19.81 -5.97 -74.78
C GLU A 267 -20.80 -6.63 -73.82
N ARG A 268 -21.47 -5.79 -73.02
CA ARG A 268 -22.57 -6.23 -72.15
C ARG A 268 -23.66 -6.82 -73.05
N PRO A 269 -24.06 -8.10 -72.88
CA PRO A 269 -25.09 -8.71 -73.71
C PRO A 269 -26.39 -7.89 -73.59
N GLY A 270 -26.80 -7.21 -74.67
CA GLY A 270 -28.11 -6.54 -74.74
C GLY A 270 -28.15 -5.06 -75.16
N LYS A 271 -27.06 -4.42 -75.63
CA LYS A 271 -27.18 -3.08 -76.25
C LYS A 271 -27.37 -3.16 -77.77
N LYS A 272 -28.52 -2.65 -78.25
CA LYS A 272 -28.91 -2.49 -79.66
C LYS A 272 -28.17 -1.32 -80.31
N ALA A 273 -27.91 -1.41 -81.61
CA ALA A 273 -27.28 -0.38 -82.43
C ALA A 273 -28.07 0.93 -82.41
N GLY A 274 -27.41 2.06 -82.12
CA GLY A 274 -27.94 3.40 -82.38
C GLY A 274 -28.10 4.37 -81.21
N ASP A 275 -27.40 4.19 -80.08
CA ASP A 275 -27.35 5.22 -79.03
C ASP A 275 -25.92 5.82 -78.92
N PRO A 276 -25.77 7.15 -78.76
CA PRO A 276 -24.56 7.90 -79.09
C PRO A 276 -23.38 7.63 -78.15
N GLU A 277 -22.18 7.64 -78.75
CA GLU A 277 -20.87 7.50 -78.13
C GLU A 277 -20.70 8.44 -76.93
N THR A 278 -20.43 7.86 -75.77
CA THR A 278 -19.99 8.63 -74.60
C THR A 278 -18.49 8.90 -74.76
N PRO A 279 -18.03 10.16 -74.59
CA PRO A 279 -16.83 10.68 -75.24
C PRO A 279 -15.54 9.90 -75.00
N ASP A 280 -14.93 9.50 -76.10
CA ASP A 280 -13.56 9.05 -76.25
C ASP A 280 -12.64 10.28 -76.40
N GLY A 281 -11.50 10.27 -75.71
CA GLY A 281 -10.48 11.31 -75.87
C GLY A 281 -9.71 11.64 -74.59
N GLU A 282 -8.82 10.74 -74.18
CA GLU A 282 -7.38 11.07 -74.09
C GLU A 282 -6.58 9.81 -73.78
N GLU A 283 -5.95 9.32 -74.84
CA GLU A 283 -4.97 8.25 -74.91
C GLU A 283 -3.59 8.89 -74.67
N GLU A 284 -2.92 8.55 -73.58
CA GLU A 284 -1.47 8.44 -73.58
C GLU A 284 -1.07 7.21 -72.76
N GLY A 285 -0.49 6.24 -73.46
CA GLY A 285 -0.09 4.96 -72.92
C GLY A 285 1.20 5.06 -72.10
N LYS A 286 1.28 4.19 -71.09
CA LYS A 286 2.51 3.47 -70.76
C LYS A 286 2.15 2.01 -70.50
N GLN A 287 2.73 1.14 -71.33
CA GLN A 287 2.64 -0.32 -71.25
C GLN A 287 3.26 -0.81 -69.94
N ALA A 288 2.54 -1.70 -69.26
CA ALA A 288 3.09 -2.58 -68.23
C ALA A 288 3.45 -3.91 -68.90
N ALA A 289 4.71 -4.33 -68.77
CA ALA A 289 5.12 -5.70 -68.97
C ALA A 289 5.11 -6.38 -67.59
N ASP A 290 4.51 -7.57 -67.55
CA ASP A 290 4.47 -8.49 -66.42
C ASP A 290 5.88 -8.80 -65.88
N GLU A 291 6.04 -8.79 -64.56
CA GLU A 291 6.88 -9.75 -63.84
C GLU A 291 6.10 -10.23 -62.61
N ASP A 292 5.65 -11.48 -62.68
CA ASP A 292 5.18 -12.29 -61.57
C ASP A 292 6.32 -12.48 -60.54
N GLU A 293 6.14 -12.06 -59.28
CA GLU A 293 6.81 -12.71 -58.13
C GLU A 293 5.88 -12.70 -56.90
N ASP A 294 5.36 -13.90 -56.61
CA ASP A 294 5.14 -14.52 -55.30
C ASP A 294 4.61 -13.66 -54.13
N ILE A 295 3.36 -13.97 -53.78
CA ILE A 295 2.77 -13.71 -52.46
C ILE A 295 3.61 -14.44 -51.39
N LYS A 296 4.56 -13.71 -50.78
CA LYS A 296 5.28 -14.17 -49.59
C LYS A 296 4.47 -13.80 -48.35
N GLY A 297 3.97 -14.82 -47.64
CA GLY A 297 3.34 -14.65 -46.32
C GLY A 297 4.28 -13.99 -45.31
N PRO A 298 3.74 -13.40 -44.23
CA PRO A 298 4.51 -12.55 -43.33
C PRO A 298 5.64 -13.33 -42.66
N VAL A 299 6.87 -12.84 -42.83
CA VAL A 299 8.02 -13.26 -42.05
C VAL A 299 7.86 -12.64 -40.66
N ILE A 300 7.62 -13.48 -39.65
CA ILE A 300 7.69 -13.09 -38.25
C ILE A 300 9.18 -12.98 -37.92
N GLU A 301 9.66 -11.75 -37.77
CA GLU A 301 11.00 -11.50 -37.21
C GLU A 301 10.99 -11.85 -35.72
N PRO A 302 12.01 -12.58 -35.21
CA PRO A 302 12.13 -12.83 -33.78
C PRO A 302 12.43 -11.53 -33.03
N GLU A 303 11.71 -11.31 -31.93
CA GLU A 303 11.89 -10.22 -30.98
C GLU A 303 13.37 -10.10 -30.55
N PRO A 304 13.95 -8.88 -30.49
CA PRO A 304 15.20 -8.69 -29.77
C PRO A 304 14.96 -8.86 -28.27
N GLU A 305 15.78 -9.70 -27.63
CA GLU A 305 15.86 -9.87 -26.18
C GLU A 305 16.16 -8.51 -25.51
N GLU A 306 15.40 -8.19 -24.46
CA GLU A 306 15.53 -7.00 -23.62
C GLU A 306 16.91 -6.99 -22.92
N GLU A 307 17.73 -5.97 -23.20
CA GLU A 307 18.82 -5.58 -22.28
C GLU A 307 18.19 -4.74 -21.15
N GLU A 308 18.34 -5.22 -19.91
CA GLU A 308 18.00 -4.47 -18.69
C GLU A 308 18.90 -3.23 -18.59
N GLU A 309 18.40 -2.05 -18.97
CA GLU A 309 18.96 -0.78 -18.50
C GLU A 309 18.43 -0.52 -17.08
N GLU A 310 19.29 -0.73 -16.08
CA GLU A 310 19.11 -0.28 -14.71
C GLU A 310 19.09 1.26 -14.68
N GLU A 311 17.91 1.88 -14.65
CA GLU A 311 17.78 3.32 -14.41
C GLU A 311 17.88 3.60 -12.89
N GLU A 312 19.04 4.10 -12.46
CA GLU A 312 19.28 4.66 -11.13
C GLU A 312 18.31 5.81 -10.85
N VAL A 313 17.41 5.62 -9.89
CA VAL A 313 16.54 6.70 -9.40
C VAL A 313 17.36 7.59 -8.44
N GLU A 314 17.80 8.75 -8.95
CA GLU A 314 18.30 9.86 -8.14
C GLU A 314 17.18 10.31 -7.17
N VAL A 315 17.46 10.20 -5.87
CA VAL A 315 16.59 10.70 -4.79
C VAL A 315 16.91 12.17 -4.62
N GLU A 316 16.06 13.06 -5.12
CA GLU A 316 16.08 14.47 -4.72
C GLU A 316 15.60 14.56 -3.25
N GLU A 317 16.55 14.75 -2.34
CA GLU A 317 16.29 15.21 -0.97
C GLU A 317 15.85 16.68 -1.03
N GLU A 318 14.55 16.95 -1.00
CA GLU A 318 14.06 18.28 -0.61
C GLU A 318 14.19 18.42 0.91
N GLU A 319 15.25 19.10 1.35
CA GLU A 319 15.39 19.65 2.70
C GLU A 319 14.32 20.74 2.89
N GLU A 320 13.30 20.47 3.73
CA GLU A 320 12.46 21.54 4.27
C GLU A 320 13.21 22.22 5.43
N GLU A 321 13.77 23.40 5.16
CA GLU A 321 14.19 24.36 6.18
C GLU A 321 12.94 24.98 6.83
N ASP A 322 12.60 24.49 8.02
CA ASP A 322 11.76 25.21 9.00
C ASP A 322 12.59 26.39 9.57
N GLU A 323 12.46 27.59 9.01
CA GLU A 323 12.82 28.84 9.71
C GLU A 323 11.60 29.41 10.44
N GLU A 324 11.62 29.24 11.77
CA GLU A 324 10.72 29.86 12.73
C GLU A 324 10.89 31.40 12.76
N GLU A 325 9.77 32.11 12.61
CA GLU A 325 9.36 33.39 13.19
C GLU A 325 10.44 34.33 13.81
N GLU A 326 10.62 35.51 13.20
CA GLU A 326 10.75 36.78 13.94
C GLU A 326 9.62 37.72 13.50
N GLU A 327 8.54 37.79 14.30
CA GLU A 327 7.67 38.97 14.35
C GLU A 327 8.19 39.89 15.47
N GLU A 328 8.57 41.11 15.06
CA GLU A 328 8.88 42.26 15.90
C GLU A 328 7.62 43.04 16.32
#